data_AF-A0A2A4B8A0-F1
#
_entry.id   AF-A0A2A4B8A0-F1
#
_cell.length_a   1.000
_cell.length_b   1.000
_cell.length_c   1.000
_cell.angle_alpha   90.00
_cell.angle_beta   90.00
_cell.angle_gamma   90.00
#
_symmetry.space_group_name_H-M   'P 1'
#
loop_
_entity.id
_entity.type
_entity.pdbx_description
1 polymer ?
#
loop_
_entity_poly.entity_id
_entity_poly.type
_entity_poly.pdbx_seq_one_letter_code
_entity_poly.pdbx_strand_id
1 'polypeptide(L)' 'MEDFDAASQLRLVPIDDAERRLALDAHARYGPRMLAALNMGDRFAYECAKAHGARLLSKGGNFARTDLS' A
#
# COMPACT_ATOMS: atom_id res chain seq x y z
N MET A 1 3.58 4.52 22.42
CA MET A 1 3.48 4.03 21.01
C MET A 1 3.36 2.51 20.98
N GLU A 2 3.66 1.81 22.07
CA GLU A 2 3.65 0.34 22.18
C GLU A 2 2.25 -0.28 22.41
N ASP A 3 1.22 0.51 22.71
CA ASP A 3 -0.10 -0.02 23.12
C ASP A 3 -1.10 -0.30 21.98
N PHE A 4 -0.87 0.20 20.76
CA PHE A 4 -1.84 0.02 19.66
C PHE A 4 -1.81 -1.41 19.07
N ASP A 5 -0.65 -2.04 19.10
CA ASP A 5 -0.42 -3.38 18.52
C ASP A 5 -0.96 -4.49 19.44
N ALA A 6 -0.89 -4.33 20.76
CA ALA A 6 -1.19 -5.40 21.72
C ALA A 6 -2.68 -5.81 21.76
N ALA A 7 -3.60 -4.90 21.43
CA ALA A 7 -5.05 -5.17 21.44
C ALA A 7 -5.63 -5.48 20.06
N SER A 8 -4.86 -5.30 18.99
CA SER A 8 -5.33 -5.46 17.62
C SER A 8 -4.61 -6.64 16.98
N GLN A 9 -5.32 -7.52 16.25
CA GLN A 9 -4.72 -8.65 15.55
C GLN A 9 -3.99 -8.20 14.27
N LEU A 10 -3.18 -7.14 14.39
CA LEU A 10 -2.42 -6.56 13.29
C LEU A 10 -1.17 -7.41 13.05
N ARG A 11 -0.86 -7.59 11.77
CA ARG A 11 0.40 -8.19 11.33
C ARG A 11 1.22 -7.09 10.67
N LEU A 12 2.36 -6.77 11.26
CA LEU A 12 3.34 -5.90 10.63
C LEU A 12 3.96 -6.63 9.43
N VAL A 13 3.95 -5.98 8.27
CA VAL A 13 4.58 -6.47 7.04
C VAL A 13 5.80 -5.59 6.78
N PRO A 14 7.04 -6.12 6.91
CA PRO A 14 8.22 -5.37 6.57
C PRO A 14 8.28 -5.13 5.06
N ILE A 15 8.81 -3.97 4.66
CA ILE A 15 9.17 -3.70 3.27
C ILE A 15 10.60 -4.24 3.09
N ASP A 16 10.76 -5.37 2.43
CA ASP A 16 12.05 -6.01 2.21
C ASP A 16 12.44 -5.98 0.72
N ASP A 17 13.53 -6.65 0.35
CA ASP A 17 14.09 -6.65 -1.00
C ASP A 17 13.09 -7.10 -2.08
N ALA A 18 12.12 -7.96 -1.73
CA ALA A 18 11.06 -8.39 -2.63
C ALA A 18 10.11 -7.24 -2.98
N GLU A 19 9.58 -6.53 -1.98
CA GLU A 19 8.73 -5.36 -2.16
C GLU A 19 9.49 -4.22 -2.85
N ARG A 20 10.78 -4.06 -2.53
CA ARG A 20 11.66 -3.10 -3.20
C ARG A 20 11.78 -3.39 -4.69
N ARG A 21 12.01 -4.66 -5.07
CA ARG A 21 12.08 -5.08 -6.47
C ARG A 21 10.76 -4.80 -7.19
N LEU A 22 9.65 -5.19 -6.59
CA LEU A 22 8.31 -4.97 -7.15
C LEU A 22 8.02 -3.48 -7.33
N ALA A 23 8.40 -2.63 -6.38
CA ALA A 23 8.23 -1.19 -6.46
C ALA A 23 9.08 -0.58 -7.60
N LEU A 24 10.33 -1.02 -7.78
CA LEU A 24 11.19 -0.55 -8.87
C LEU A 24 10.66 -1.00 -10.24
N ASP A 25 10.20 -2.25 -10.36
CA ASP A 25 9.59 -2.77 -11.59
C ASP A 25 8.30 -2.03 -11.93
N ALA A 26 7.45 -1.77 -10.94
CA ALA A 26 6.23 -1.00 -11.11
C ALA A 26 6.54 0.46 -11.50
N HIS A 27 7.55 1.08 -10.89
CA HIS A 27 8.01 2.42 -11.27
C HIS A 27 8.57 2.45 -12.69
N ALA A 28 9.33 1.44 -13.12
CA ALA A 28 9.84 1.34 -14.48
C ALA A 28 8.70 1.13 -15.50
N ARG A 29 7.69 0.34 -15.15
CA ARG A 29 6.58 -0.02 -16.04
C ARG A 29 5.52 1.07 -16.17
N TYR A 30 5.22 1.76 -15.07
CA TYR A 30 4.10 2.72 -14.99
C TYR A 30 4.56 4.16 -14.77
N GLY A 31 5.84 4.38 -14.44
CA GLY A 31 6.40 5.70 -14.21
C GLY A 31 5.73 6.46 -13.05
N PRO A 32 5.97 7.77 -12.94
CA PRO A 32 5.32 8.63 -11.94
C PRO A 32 3.80 8.76 -12.12
N ARG A 33 3.24 8.19 -13.19
CA ARG A 33 1.81 8.19 -13.50
C ARG A 33 1.02 7.10 -12.77
N MET A 34 1.71 6.13 -12.17
CA MET A 34 1.10 5.11 -11.32
C MET A 34 0.37 5.80 -10.15
N LEU A 35 -0.96 5.84 -10.25
CA LEU A 35 -1.84 6.46 -9.28
C LEU A 35 -1.39 7.89 -8.93
N ALA A 36 -1.29 8.76 -9.94
CA ALA A 36 -0.79 10.14 -9.78
C ALA A 36 -1.51 10.99 -8.70
N ALA A 37 -2.70 10.57 -8.27
CA ALA A 37 -3.46 11.18 -7.18
C ALA A 37 -3.05 10.68 -5.77
N LEU A 38 -2.28 9.59 -5.67
CA LEU A 38 -1.81 9.00 -4.42
C LEU A 38 -0.41 9.47 -4.07
N ASN A 39 -0.18 9.76 -2.79
CA ASN A 39 1.16 9.99 -2.27
C ASN A 39 1.94 8.65 -2.18
N MET A 40 3.23 8.70 -1.83
CA MET A 40 4.08 7.51 -1.74
C MET A 40 3.54 6.47 -0.74
N GLY A 41 3.10 6.90 0.45
CA GLY A 41 2.56 6.00 1.48
C GLY A 41 1.27 5.31 1.05
N ASP A 42 0.37 6.04 0.38
CA ASP A 42 -0.86 5.49 -0.16
C ASP A 42 -0.60 4.42 -1.23
N ARG A 43 0.45 4.59 -2.04
CA ARG A 43 0.87 3.59 -3.03
C ARG A 43 1.39 2.32 -2.38
N PHE A 44 2.18 2.44 -1.30
CA PHE A 44 2.61 1.27 -0.53
C PHE A 44 1.43 0.53 0.10
N ALA A 45 0.49 1.26 0.68
CA ALA A 45 -0.71 0.66 1.25
C ALA A 45 -1.57 -0.06 0.18
N TYR A 46 -1.73 0.55 -1.00
CA TYR A 46 -2.42 -0.03 -2.14
C TYR A 46 -1.75 -1.32 -2.64
N GLU A 47 -0.44 -1.29 -2.91
CA GLU A 47 0.28 -2.48 -3.40
C GLU A 47 0.34 -3.60 -2.36
N CYS A 48 0.49 -3.27 -1.07
CA CYS A 48 0.43 -4.25 0.02
C CYS A 48 -0.93 -4.94 0.08
N ALA A 49 -2.03 -4.16 0.04
CA ALA A 49 -3.37 -4.72 0.01
C ALA A 49 -3.60 -5.60 -1.23
N LYS A 50 -3.14 -5.16 -2.40
CA LYS A 50 -3.24 -5.92 -3.66
C LYS A 50 -2.44 -7.23 -3.62
N ALA A 51 -1.19 -7.19 -3.16
CA ALA A 51 -0.32 -8.35 -3.05
C ALA A 51 -0.86 -9.41 -2.09
N HIS A 52 -1.60 -8.99 -1.05
CA HIS A 52 -2.20 -9.88 -0.07
C HIS A 52 -3.69 -10.17 -0.31
N GLY A 53 -4.30 -9.67 -1.39
CA GLY A 53 -5.74 -9.81 -1.64
C GLY A 53 -6.62 -9.23 -0.53
N ALA A 54 -6.10 -8.24 0.20
CA ALA A 54 -6.73 -7.64 1.36
C ALA A 54 -7.54 -6.39 0.98
N ARG A 55 -8.56 -6.07 1.80
CA ARG A 55 -9.29 -4.80 1.69
C ARG A 55 -8.52 -3.69 2.39
N LEU A 56 -8.48 -2.51 1.77
CA LEU A 56 -7.76 -1.38 2.32
C LEU A 56 -8.68 -0.48 3.13
N LEU A 57 -8.44 -0.41 4.44
CA LEU A 57 -9.13 0.56 5.29
C LEU A 57 -8.47 1.92 5.15
N SER A 58 -9.17 2.88 4.56
CA SER A 58 -8.71 4.26 4.44
C SER A 58 -9.79 5.23 4.91
N LYS A 59 -9.34 6.35 5.50
CA LYS A 59 -10.21 7.47 5.84
C LYS A 59 -10.06 8.55 4.76
N GLY A 60 -11.14 8.83 4.04
CA GLY A 60 -11.17 9.85 2.96
C GLY A 60 -11.36 9.22 1.56
N GLY A 61 -11.15 10.02 0.52
CA GLY A 61 -11.42 9.65 -0.88
C GLY A 61 -10.20 9.26 -1.71
N ASN A 62 -9.01 9.12 -1.10
CA ASN A 62 -7.76 8.93 -1.84
C ASN A 62 -7.79 7.68 -2.73
N PHE A 63 -8.44 6.60 -2.27
CA PHE A 63 -8.54 5.33 -3.00
C PHE A 63 -9.79 5.21 -3.89
N ALA A 64 -10.65 6.23 -3.95
CA ALA A 64 -11.91 6.19 -4.70
C ALA A 64 -11.73 6.01 -6.22
N ARG A 65 -10.51 6.21 -6.73
CA ARG A 65 -10.13 6.01 -8.14
C ARG A 65 -9.25 4.78 -8.34
N THR A 66 -9.28 3.84 -7.40
CA THR A 66 -8.57 2.55 -7.45
C THR A 66 -9.56 1.38 -7.45
N ASP A 67 -9.09 0.23 -7.90
CA ASP A 67 -9.77 -1.08 -7.85
C ASP A 67 -9.88 -1.67 -6.43
N LEU A 68 -9.41 -0.95 -5.39
CA LEU A 68 -9.48 -1.36 -3.99
C LEU A 68 -10.55 -0.60 -3.18
N SER A 69 -11.65 -0.20 -3.85
CA SER A 69 -12.81 0.46 -3.22
C SER A 69 -13.88 -0.51 -2.72
#